data_AF-A0A0X1T143-F1
#
_entry.id   AF-A0A0X1T143-F1
#
_cell.length_a   1.000
_cell.length_b   1.000
_cell.length_c   1.000
_cell.angle_alpha   90.00
_cell.angle_beta   90.00
_cell.angle_gamma   90.00
#
_symmetry.space_group_name_H-M   'P 1'
#
loop_
_entity.id
_entity.type
_entity.pdbx_description
1 polymer ?
#
loop_
_entity_poly.entity_id
_entity_poly.type
_entity_poly.pdbx_seq_one_letter_code
_entity_poly.pdbx_strand_id
1 'polypeptide(L)'
;MSQLLVEREKPVPINMRVDTKKRNLIDAAVELLGTDRTSFILDAACKRAEDVIMDRQLFILNDEAFDRFEQALDDNSIRSNKCLQKLMSRPARWS
;
A
#
# COMPACT_ATOMS: atom_id res chain seq x y z
N MET A 1 12.88 19.12 -22.80
CA MET A 1 12.76 17.65 -22.82
C MET A 1 13.58 17.10 -21.65
N SER A 2 13.09 17.33 -20.43
CA SER A 2 13.75 16.96 -19.18
C SER A 2 13.43 15.53 -18.82
N GLN A 3 14.41 14.64 -18.94
CA GLN A 3 14.37 13.30 -18.38
C GLN A 3 14.30 13.41 -16.85
N LEU A 4 13.15 13.10 -16.29
CA LEU A 4 13.02 12.69 -14.89
C LEU A 4 13.83 11.40 -14.75
N LEU A 5 15.06 11.52 -14.24
CA LEU A 5 15.81 10.40 -13.70
C LEU A 5 14.95 9.82 -12.57
N VAL A 6 14.25 8.73 -12.86
CA VAL A 6 13.75 7.82 -11.83
C VAL A 6 15.03 7.27 -11.17
N GLU A 7 15.48 7.92 -10.11
CA GLU A 7 16.50 7.37 -9.23
C GLU A 7 15.98 5.99 -8.82
N ARG A 8 16.59 4.93 -9.35
CA ARG A 8 16.27 3.57 -8.93
C ARG A 8 16.63 3.48 -7.44
N GLU A 9 15.61 3.54 -6.60
CA GLU A 9 15.78 3.44 -5.15
C GLU A 9 16.61 2.20 -4.85
N LYS A 10 17.69 2.38 -4.10
CA LYS A 10 18.58 1.28 -3.74
C LYS A 10 17.78 0.27 -2.89
N PRO A 11 17.92 -1.05 -3.13
CA PRO A 11 17.24 -2.04 -2.32
C PRO A 11 17.55 -1.83 -0.83
N VAL A 12 16.49 -1.64 -0.03
CA VAL A 12 16.60 -1.49 1.42
C VAL A 12 16.45 -2.88 2.06
N PRO A 13 17.37 -3.31 2.93
CA PRO A 13 17.30 -4.65 3.51
C PRO A 13 16.14 -4.78 4.51
N ILE A 14 15.37 -5.86 4.39
CA ILE A 14 14.37 -6.28 5.39
C ILE A 14 14.95 -7.48 6.14
N ASN A 15 15.34 -7.27 7.39
CA ASN A 15 15.86 -8.33 8.25
C ASN A 15 14.73 -8.96 9.08
N MET A 16 14.54 -10.28 8.95
CA MET A 16 13.47 -11.00 9.64
C MET A 16 13.99 -12.27 10.32
N ARG A 17 13.44 -12.59 11.49
CA ARG A 17 13.64 -13.87 12.18
C ARG A 17 12.41 -14.75 11.95
N VAL A 18 12.65 -16.01 11.67
CA VAL A 18 11.61 -17.00 11.42
C VAL A 18 11.98 -18.29 12.15
N ASP A 19 10.99 -18.94 12.75
CA ASP A 19 11.21 -20.27 13.32
C ASP A 19 11.34 -21.34 12.22
N THR A 20 11.98 -22.46 12.56
CA THR A 20 12.27 -23.53 11.60
C THR A 20 11.02 -24.08 10.93
N LYS A 21 9.88 -24.16 11.64
CA LYS A 21 8.65 -24.72 11.07
C LYS A 21 8.10 -23.81 9.97
N LYS A 22 8.04 -22.50 10.22
CA LYS A 22 7.62 -21.52 9.20
C LYS A 22 8.59 -21.49 8.02
N ARG A 23 9.89 -21.58 8.28
CA ARG A 23 10.89 -21.66 7.20
C ARG A 23 10.68 -22.89 6.32
N ASN A 24 10.54 -24.07 6.91
CA ASN A 24 10.35 -25.31 6.15
C ASN A 24 9.06 -25.28 5.32
N LEU A 25 8.00 -24.65 5.85
CA LEU A 25 6.75 -24.46 5.10
C LEU A 25 6.96 -23.57 3.85
N ILE A 26 7.71 -22.48 3.99
CA ILE A 26 8.05 -21.59 2.87
C ILE A 26 8.93 -22.34 1.87
N ASP A 27 9.94 -23.08 2.34
CA ASP A 27 10.85 -23.84 1.48
C ASP A 27 10.11 -24.87 0.64
N ALA A 28 9.17 -25.61 1.24
CA ALA A 28 8.33 -26.54 0.50
C ALA A 28 7.47 -25.85 -0.58
N ALA A 29 6.91 -24.66 -0.31
CA ALA A 29 6.14 -23.90 -1.29
C ALA A 29 7.01 -23.41 -2.46
N VAL A 30 8.23 -22.96 -2.15
CA VAL A 30 9.21 -22.48 -3.13
C VAL A 30 9.69 -23.62 -4.02
N GLU A 31 9.95 -24.80 -3.44
CA GLU A 31 10.31 -26.01 -4.20
C GLU A 31 9.22 -26.42 -5.20
N LEU A 32 7.95 -26.34 -4.79
CA LEU A 32 6.80 -26.66 -5.66
C LEU A 32 6.61 -25.64 -6.80
N LEU A 33 6.90 -24.37 -6.54
CA LEU A 33 6.73 -23.29 -7.52
C LEU A 33 7.95 -23.06 -8.40
N GLY A 34 9.12 -23.59 -8.02
CA GLY A 34 10.38 -23.38 -8.73
C GLY A 34 10.88 -21.93 -8.68
N THR A 35 10.53 -21.19 -7.62
CA THR A 35 10.92 -19.79 -7.43
C THR A 35 12.09 -19.67 -6.43
N ASP A 36 12.54 -18.46 -6.13
CA ASP A 36 13.45 -18.23 -5.00
C ASP A 36 12.68 -17.78 -3.74
N ARG A 37 13.25 -18.11 -2.57
CA ARG A 37 12.63 -17.81 -1.27
C ARG A 37 12.39 -16.31 -1.07
N THR A 38 13.33 -15.47 -1.49
CA THR A 38 13.27 -14.03 -1.23
C THR A 38 12.14 -13.39 -2.03
N SER A 39 12.08 -13.67 -3.34
CA SER A 39 10.99 -13.18 -4.19
C SER A 39 9.64 -13.72 -3.74
N PHE A 40 9.54 -15.01 -3.39
CA PHE A 40 8.29 -15.58 -2.87
C PHE A 40 7.79 -14.85 -1.62
N ILE A 41 8.68 -14.57 -0.66
CA ILE A 41 8.33 -13.85 0.57
C ILE A 41 7.95 -12.39 0.26
N LEU A 42 8.71 -11.71 -0.60
CA LEU A 42 8.44 -10.33 -0.97
C LEU A 42 7.11 -10.20 -1.70
N ASP A 43 6.84 -11.04 -2.69
CA ASP A 43 5.60 -11.04 -3.46
C ASP A 43 4.39 -11.31 -2.56
N ALA A 44 4.49 -12.30 -1.67
CA ALA A 44 3.43 -12.60 -0.70
C ALA A 44 3.19 -11.43 0.26
N ALA A 45 4.24 -10.78 0.75
CA ALA A 45 4.15 -9.62 1.64
C ALA A 45 3.55 -8.40 0.92
N CYS A 46 3.98 -8.11 -0.32
CA CYS A 46 3.46 -7.02 -1.13
C CYS A 46 1.98 -7.22 -1.43
N LYS A 47 1.59 -8.40 -1.92
CA LYS A 47 0.19 -8.73 -2.17
C LYS A 47 -0.68 -8.55 -0.92
N ARG A 48 -0.20 -9.04 0.23
CA ARG A 48 -0.92 -8.84 1.49
C ARG A 48 -1.01 -7.38 1.91
N ALA A 49 0.03 -6.59 1.68
CA ALA A 49 0.02 -5.16 1.96
C ALA A 49 -0.99 -4.42 1.07
N GLU A 50 -1.02 -4.75 -0.22
CA GLU A 50 -2.01 -4.24 -1.18
C GLU A 50 -3.43 -4.57 -0.73
N ASP A 51 -3.72 -5.83 -0.41
CA ASP A 51 -5.04 -6.26 0.10
C ASP A 51 -5.47 -5.43 1.31
N VAL A 52 -4.58 -5.24 2.29
CA VAL A 52 -4.88 -4.47 3.51
C VAL A 52 -5.10 -2.98 3.23
N ILE A 53 -4.38 -2.42 2.25
CA ILE A 53 -4.56 -1.02 1.83
C ILE A 53 -5.88 -0.87 1.07
N MET A 54 -6.23 -1.83 0.21
CA MET A 54 -7.45 -1.83 -0.59
C MET A 54 -8.71 -2.07 0.25
N ASP A 55 -8.64 -2.90 1.29
CA ASP A 55 -9.75 -3.16 2.21
C ASP A 55 -10.21 -1.86 2.94
N ARG A 56 -9.37 -0.82 2.95
CA ARG A 56 -9.71 0.52 3.48
C ARG A 56 -10.32 1.47 2.45
N GLN A 57 -10.72 1.01 1.27
CA GLN A 57 -11.34 1.86 0.25
C GLN A 57 -12.85 2.01 0.41
N LEU A 58 -13.51 1.06 1.09
CA LEU A 58 -14.95 1.11 1.29
C LEU A 58 -15.28 1.81 2.63
N PHE A 59 -15.77 3.05 2.53
CA PHE A 59 -16.31 3.78 3.67
C PHE A 59 -17.84 3.67 3.64
N ILE A 60 -18.40 2.89 4.55
CA ILE A 60 -19.86 2.82 4.72
C ILE A 60 -20.27 3.94 5.67
N LEU A 61 -21.07 4.87 5.15
CA LEU A 61 -21.69 5.95 5.90
C LEU A 61 -23.18 5.66 6.04
N ASN A 62 -23.78 6.07 7.17
CA ASN A 62 -25.23 6.17 7.25
C ASN A 62 -25.70 7.45 6.55
N ASP A 63 -27.00 7.56 6.29
CA ASP A 63 -27.57 8.67 5.51
C ASP A 63 -27.16 10.05 6.07
N GLU A 64 -27.24 10.24 7.39
CA GLU A 64 -26.85 11.51 8.03
C GLU A 64 -25.36 11.84 7.85
N ALA A 65 -24.48 10.83 7.95
CA ALA A 65 -23.05 11.03 7.74
C ALA A 65 -22.72 11.27 6.26
N PHE A 66 -23.50 10.68 5.35
CA PHE A 66 -23.36 10.90 3.91
C PHE A 66 -23.80 12.31 3.52
N ASP A 67 -24.93 12.80 4.03
CA ASP A 67 -25.41 14.16 3.79
C ASP A 67 -24.39 15.22 4.27
N ARG A 68 -23.83 15.01 5.47
CA ARG A 68 -22.76 15.89 6.00
C ARG A 68 -21.49 15.83 5.16
N PHE A 69 -21.18 14.66 4.59
CA PHE A 69 -20.03 14.50 3.71
C PHE A 69 -20.25 15.24 2.39
N GLU A 70 -21.42 15.14 1.76
CA GLU A 70 -21.76 15.91 0.55
C GLU A 70 -21.70 17.43 0.80
N GLN A 71 -22.33 17.91 1.87
CA GLN A 71 -22.24 19.33 2.25
C GLN A 71 -20.79 19.77 2.46
N ALA A 72 -19.96 18.94 3.10
CA ALA A 72 -18.56 19.24 3.29
C ALA A 72 -17.75 19.30 1.98
N LEU A 73 -18.16 18.56 0.94
CA LEU A 73 -17.56 18.62 -0.40
C LEU A 73 -17.97 19.90 -1.14
N ASP A 74 -19.23 20.30 -1.02
CA ASP A 74 -19.78 21.48 -1.69
C ASP A 74 -19.29 22.80 -1.05
N ASP A 75 -19.24 22.85 0.29
CA ASP A 75 -18.88 24.06 1.04
C ASP A 75 -17.37 24.31 1.12
N ASN A 76 -16.54 23.25 1.09
CA ASN A 76 -15.08 23.42 1.17
C ASN A 76 -14.46 23.58 -0.21
N SER A 77 -14.10 24.82 -0.56
CA SER A 77 -13.06 25.00 -1.57
C SER A 77 -11.80 24.26 -1.10
N ILE A 78 -11.29 23.34 -1.92
CA ILE A 78 -10.06 22.53 -1.71
C ILE A 78 -8.85 23.38 -1.24
N ARG A 79 -8.93 24.71 -1.40
CA ARG A 79 -7.90 25.70 -1.11
C ARG A 79 -7.71 26.06 0.37
N SER A 80 -8.67 25.84 1.27
CA SER A 80 -8.53 26.23 2.69
C SER A 80 -8.08 25.10 3.61
N ASN A 81 -8.35 23.84 3.27
CA ASN A 81 -8.08 22.70 4.14
C ASN A 81 -6.64 22.17 3.98
N LYS A 82 -5.79 22.49 4.97
CA LYS A 82 -4.37 22.07 5.00
C LYS A 82 -4.17 20.55 5.02
N CYS A 83 -5.07 19.79 5.67
CA CYS A 83 -4.99 18.33 5.70
C CYS A 83 -5.29 17.72 4.32
N LEU A 84 -6.31 18.26 3.63
CA LEU A 84 -6.66 17.84 2.28
C LEU A 84 -5.53 18.14 1.28
N GLN A 85 -4.91 19.32 1.37
CA GLN A 85 -3.75 19.65 0.55
C GLN A 85 -2.59 18.68 0.77
N LYS A 86 -2.27 18.37 2.03
CA LYS A 86 -1.22 17.40 2.37
C LYS A 86 -1.54 16.00 1.85
N LEU A 87 -2.81 15.59 1.85
CA LEU A 87 -3.24 14.32 1.28
C LEU A 87 -3.05 14.31 -0.24
N MET A 88 -3.47 15.36 -0.94
CA MET A 88 -3.38 15.48 -2.41
C MET A 88 -1.96 15.66 -2.93
N SER A 89 -1.06 16.28 -2.16
CA SER A 89 0.40 16.33 -2.48
C SER A 89 1.13 15.01 -2.19
N ARG A 90 0.41 14.03 -1.65
CA ARG A 90 0.76 12.63 -1.48
C ARG A 90 1.35 11.95 -2.74
N PRO A 91 2.65 11.62 -2.92
CA PRO A 91 3.01 10.68 -3.98
C PRO A 91 2.26 9.36 -3.79
N ALA A 92 1.74 8.83 -4.89
CA ALA A 92 1.01 7.57 -4.91
C ALA A 92 1.93 6.47 -4.35
N ARG A 93 1.50 5.74 -3.32
CA ARG A 93 2.35 4.73 -2.64
C ARG A 93 2.58 3.43 -3.45
N TRP A 94 2.12 3.42 -4.68
CA TRP A 94 1.88 2.26 -5.55
C TRP A 94 2.40 2.53 -6.97
N SER A 95 3.29 3.52 -7.13
CA SER A 95 4.06 3.75 -8.35
C SER A 95 5.49 3.27 -8.20
#